data_AF-R5FHH9-F1
#
_entry.id   AF-R5FHH9-F1
#
_cell.length_a   1.000
_cell.length_b   1.000
_cell.length_c   1.000
_cell.angle_alpha   90.00
_cell.angle_beta   90.00
_cell.angle_gamma   90.00
#
_symmetry.space_group_name_H-M   'P 1'
#
loop_
_entity.id
_entity.type
_entity.pdbx_description
1 polymer ?
#
loop_
_entity_poly.entity_id
_entity_poly.type
_entity_poly.pdbx_seq_one_letter_code
_entity_poly.pdbx_strand_id
1 'polypeptide(L)'
;MVADFAEKVVNNEEIYSDSDLGNAFNNVKRNLWKLNNMLGVESLSEYTLKDDYNEDEFFNAYATLNSELKSVTKYEKYAPKSYAAIRKFIEIYEPIHDLLSIERSASSHPEKITKKYVDEQIARGKYKDVICDLFVKLQYDLRDMLNAEPMTSAHDLLVMAKDKGILDGKQESALHKLRMCRNGLQHPEKSQIRFYKETIEIWRDIVFSVKGERK
;
A
#
# COMPACT_ATOMS: atom_id res chain seq x y z
N MET A 1 12.53 23.60 -24.24
CA MET A 1 11.60 22.53 -24.67
C MET A 1 11.50 21.42 -23.62
N VAL A 2 12.54 20.61 -23.38
CA VAL A 2 12.48 19.56 -22.31
C VAL A 2 12.19 20.16 -20.93
N ALA A 3 12.88 21.24 -20.56
CA ALA A 3 12.66 21.92 -19.28
C ALA A 3 11.21 22.38 -19.10
N ASP A 4 10.64 23.02 -20.13
CA ASP A 4 9.24 23.46 -20.17
C ASP A 4 8.26 22.28 -20.02
N PHE A 5 8.46 21.19 -20.76
CA PHE A 5 7.61 20.00 -20.62
C PHE A 5 7.69 19.39 -19.22
N ALA A 6 8.89 19.23 -18.67
CA ALA A 6 9.08 18.65 -17.35
C ALA A 6 8.52 19.54 -16.23
N GLU A 7 8.62 20.86 -16.36
CA GLU A 7 7.98 21.82 -15.45
C GLU A 7 6.45 21.71 -15.50
N LYS A 8 5.87 21.65 -16.70
CA LYS A 8 4.43 21.45 -16.89
C LYS A 8 3.92 20.13 -16.32
N VAL A 9 4.72 19.06 -16.40
CA VAL A 9 4.42 17.80 -15.70
C VAL A 9 4.26 18.03 -14.19
N VAL A 10 5.22 18.73 -13.57
CA VAL A 10 5.25 18.95 -12.12
C VAL A 10 4.12 19.88 -11.66
N ASN A 11 3.69 20.83 -12.49
CA ASN A 11 2.66 21.82 -12.15
C ASN A 11 1.23 21.42 -12.61
N ASN A 12 1.07 20.24 -13.21
CA ASN A 12 -0.19 19.81 -13.86
C ASN A 12 -0.66 20.68 -15.03
N GLU A 13 0.24 21.37 -15.71
CA GLU A 13 -0.11 22.32 -16.78
C GLU A 13 -0.28 21.61 -18.13
N GLU A 14 -1.02 22.22 -19.06
CA GLU A 14 -1.21 21.68 -20.41
C GLU A 14 0.09 21.71 -21.24
N ILE A 15 0.40 20.58 -21.87
CA ILE A 15 1.53 20.45 -22.80
C ILE A 15 0.95 20.36 -24.21
N TYR A 16 0.96 21.49 -24.93
CA TYR A 16 0.58 21.55 -26.34
C TYR A 16 1.78 21.14 -27.20
N SER A 17 1.78 19.89 -27.67
CA SER A 17 2.79 19.38 -28.60
C SER A 17 2.33 18.10 -29.28
N ASP A 18 2.45 18.05 -30.60
CA ASP A 18 2.20 16.85 -31.41
C ASP A 18 3.45 15.99 -31.59
N SER A 19 4.56 16.33 -30.92
CA SER A 19 5.81 15.58 -31.02
C SER A 19 5.78 14.33 -30.15
N ASP A 20 6.51 13.28 -30.56
CA ASP A 20 6.69 12.07 -29.75
C ASP A 20 7.20 12.38 -28.34
N LEU A 21 8.08 13.37 -28.23
CA LEU A 21 8.62 13.83 -26.95
C LEU A 21 7.55 14.49 -26.08
N GLY A 22 6.74 15.37 -26.67
CA GLY A 22 5.62 16.02 -25.99
C GLY A 22 4.57 15.00 -25.53
N ASN A 23 4.25 14.03 -26.38
CA ASN A 23 3.35 12.92 -26.06
C ASN A 23 3.87 12.08 -24.89
N ALA A 24 5.18 11.76 -24.85
CA ALA A 24 5.78 11.04 -23.72
C ALA A 24 5.65 11.83 -22.41
N PHE A 25 5.94 13.14 -22.39
CA PHE A 25 5.74 13.97 -21.20
C PHE A 25 4.26 14.12 -20.82
N ASN A 26 3.34 14.16 -21.78
CA ASN A 26 1.90 14.12 -21.53
C ASN A 26 1.48 12.82 -20.83
N ASN A 27 2.02 11.68 -21.25
CA ASN A 27 1.76 10.39 -20.58
C ASN A 27 2.32 10.35 -19.16
N VAL A 28 3.53 10.89 -18.93
CA VAL A 28 4.08 11.04 -17.57
C VAL A 28 3.15 11.91 -16.72
N LYS A 29 2.77 13.09 -17.21
CA LYS A 29 1.85 14.00 -16.52
C LYS A 29 0.54 13.32 -16.15
N ARG A 30 -0.11 12.70 -17.12
CA ARG A 30 -1.42 12.06 -16.93
C ARG A 30 -1.39 11.02 -15.83
N ASN A 31 -0.38 10.14 -15.82
CA ASN A 31 -0.31 9.07 -14.82
C ASN A 31 0.16 9.60 -13.45
N LEU A 32 1.08 10.56 -13.41
CA LEU A 32 1.49 11.21 -12.16
C LEU A 32 0.29 11.88 -11.49
N TRP A 33 -0.49 12.66 -12.22
CA TRP A 33 -1.64 13.36 -11.66
C TRP A 33 -2.84 12.45 -11.42
N LYS A 34 -2.97 11.35 -12.16
CA LYS A 34 -3.93 10.29 -11.83
C LYS A 34 -3.60 9.69 -10.46
N LEU A 35 -2.34 9.35 -10.18
CA LEU A 35 -1.90 8.84 -8.87
C LEU A 35 -2.12 9.86 -7.76
N ASN A 36 -1.72 11.11 -7.98
CA ASN A 36 -1.97 12.20 -7.05
C ASN A 36 -3.47 12.35 -6.70
N ASN A 37 -4.34 12.36 -7.71
CA ASN A 37 -5.79 12.51 -7.49
C ASN A 37 -6.40 11.33 -6.73
N MET A 38 -5.98 10.10 -7.05
CA MET A 38 -6.42 8.89 -6.33
C MET A 38 -5.99 8.94 -4.87
N LEU A 39 -4.74 9.32 -4.62
CA LEU A 39 -4.17 9.37 -3.28
C LEU A 39 -4.51 10.64 -2.49
N GLY A 40 -5.07 11.67 -3.13
CA GLY A 40 -5.30 12.98 -2.49
C GLY A 40 -4.03 13.80 -2.27
N VAL A 41 -3.00 13.60 -3.09
CA VAL A 41 -1.74 14.36 -3.03
C VAL A 41 -1.87 15.61 -3.91
N GLU A 42 -2.10 16.76 -3.29
CA GLU A 42 -2.17 18.04 -4.00
C GLU A 42 -0.79 18.72 -4.11
N SER A 43 0.11 18.44 -3.17
CA SER A 43 1.47 18.99 -3.15
C SER A 43 2.47 18.06 -2.46
N LEU A 44 3.77 18.24 -2.75
CA LEU A 44 4.86 17.52 -2.07
C LEU A 44 5.11 17.99 -0.64
N SER A 45 4.66 19.20 -0.28
CA SER A 45 4.91 19.82 1.03
C SER A 45 3.87 19.45 2.08
N GLU A 46 2.64 19.20 1.65
CA GLU A 46 1.51 18.90 2.51
C GLU A 46 0.56 17.99 1.76
N TYR A 47 0.48 16.74 2.20
CA TYR A 47 -0.48 15.75 1.70
C TYR A 47 -0.92 14.84 2.85
N THR A 48 -2.15 14.35 2.74
CA THR A 48 -2.66 13.24 3.56
C THR A 48 -3.22 12.21 2.61
N LEU A 49 -2.66 11.00 2.64
CA LEU A 49 -3.11 9.97 1.72
C LEU A 49 -4.53 9.53 2.05
N LYS A 50 -5.36 9.38 1.02
CA LYS A 50 -6.67 8.74 1.09
C LYS A 50 -6.51 7.24 1.31
N ASP A 51 -7.42 6.66 2.08
CA ASP A 51 -7.43 5.23 2.40
C ASP A 51 -8.32 4.41 1.45
N ASP A 52 -9.19 5.09 0.70
CA ASP A 52 -10.16 4.49 -0.22
C ASP A 52 -9.86 4.95 -1.66
N TYR A 53 -9.23 4.06 -2.43
CA TYR A 53 -8.95 4.24 -3.84
C TYR A 53 -8.93 2.88 -4.54
N ASN A 54 -9.14 2.91 -5.86
CA ASN A 54 -9.12 1.69 -6.67
C ASN A 54 -7.67 1.17 -6.84
N GLU A 55 -7.35 0.06 -6.18
CA GLU A 55 -6.01 -0.55 -6.21
C GLU A 55 -5.58 -0.99 -7.61
N ASP A 56 -6.50 -1.51 -8.44
CA ASP A 56 -6.17 -1.92 -9.81
C ASP A 56 -5.83 -0.72 -10.70
N GLU A 57 -6.56 0.38 -10.55
CA GLU A 57 -6.21 1.63 -11.23
C GLU A 57 -4.89 2.20 -10.73
N PHE A 58 -4.60 2.08 -9.44
CA PHE A 58 -3.31 2.46 -8.86
C PHE A 58 -2.16 1.67 -9.51
N PHE A 59 -2.23 0.33 -9.54
CA PHE A 59 -1.20 -0.51 -10.16
C PHE A 59 -0.97 -0.17 -11.63
N ASN A 60 -2.06 0.00 -12.40
CA ASN A 60 -1.99 0.33 -13.82
C ASN A 60 -1.34 1.71 -14.05
N ALA A 61 -1.73 2.73 -13.28
CA ALA A 61 -1.17 4.07 -13.39
C ALA A 61 0.30 4.11 -12.97
N TYR A 62 0.66 3.42 -11.87
CA TYR A 62 2.02 3.34 -11.36
C TYR A 62 2.97 2.63 -12.34
N ALA A 63 2.56 1.48 -12.88
CA ALA A 63 3.34 0.77 -13.88
C ALA A 63 3.55 1.60 -15.16
N THR A 64 2.49 2.27 -15.64
CA THR A 64 2.56 3.14 -16.82
C THR A 64 3.48 4.33 -16.57
N LEU A 65 3.36 5.00 -15.42
CA LEU A 65 4.22 6.13 -15.05
C LEU A 65 5.70 5.74 -15.08
N ASN A 66 6.06 4.61 -14.45
CA ASN A 66 7.45 4.16 -14.41
C ASN A 66 8.01 3.81 -15.79
N SER A 67 7.21 3.16 -16.64
CA SER A 67 7.59 2.86 -18.02
C SER A 67 7.82 4.14 -18.83
N GLU A 68 6.89 5.10 -18.75
CA GLU A 68 6.96 6.36 -19.48
C GLU A 68 8.11 7.24 -18.98
N LEU A 69 8.31 7.33 -17.67
CA LEU A 69 9.42 8.09 -17.07
C LEU A 69 10.77 7.53 -17.51
N LYS A 70 10.92 6.20 -17.56
CA LYS A 70 12.13 5.54 -18.07
C LYS A 70 12.44 5.95 -19.51
N SER A 71 11.42 6.12 -20.35
CA SER A 71 11.59 6.54 -21.76
C SER A 71 12.16 7.97 -21.89
N VAL A 72 11.83 8.86 -20.95
CA VAL A 72 12.27 10.27 -20.95
C VAL A 72 13.48 10.54 -20.04
N THR A 73 13.87 9.60 -19.17
CA THR A 73 14.97 9.75 -18.19
C THR A 73 16.30 10.23 -18.82
N LYS A 74 16.59 9.86 -20.06
CA LYS A 74 17.77 10.34 -20.81
C LYS A 74 17.85 11.87 -20.97
N TYR A 75 16.73 12.57 -20.76
CA TYR A 75 16.63 14.02 -20.85
C TYR A 75 16.77 14.73 -19.49
N GLU A 76 16.99 14.00 -18.40
CA GLU A 76 17.07 14.56 -17.04
C GLU A 76 18.06 15.72 -16.91
N LYS A 77 19.23 15.61 -17.57
CA LYS A 77 20.27 16.66 -17.54
C LYS A 77 19.79 18.04 -18.01
N TYR A 78 18.68 18.10 -18.76
CA TYR A 78 18.10 19.34 -19.25
C TYR A 78 17.01 19.92 -18.32
N ALA A 79 16.55 19.16 -17.31
CA ALA A 79 15.49 19.59 -16.38
C ALA A 79 15.68 18.99 -14.96
N PRO A 80 16.88 19.10 -14.34
CA PRO A 80 17.22 18.35 -13.14
C PRO A 80 16.28 18.62 -11.95
N LYS A 81 15.79 19.87 -11.80
CA LYS A 81 14.86 20.24 -10.73
C LYS A 81 13.50 19.55 -10.87
N SER A 82 12.93 19.54 -12.08
CA SER A 82 11.63 18.91 -12.35
C SER A 82 11.71 17.39 -12.18
N TYR A 83 12.79 16.76 -12.64
CA TYR A 83 13.01 15.32 -12.42
C TYR A 83 13.17 14.98 -10.93
N ALA A 84 13.84 15.84 -10.15
CA ALA A 84 13.90 15.67 -8.71
C ALA A 84 12.51 15.77 -8.05
N ALA A 85 11.64 16.68 -8.51
CA ALA A 85 10.26 16.77 -8.02
C ALA A 85 9.42 15.53 -8.40
N ILE A 86 9.54 15.05 -9.65
CA ILE A 86 8.87 13.81 -10.10
C ILE A 86 9.31 12.61 -9.24
N ARG A 87 10.61 12.49 -8.94
CA ARG A 87 11.12 11.43 -8.06
C ARG A 87 10.52 11.49 -6.66
N LYS A 88 10.38 12.69 -6.09
CA LYS A 88 9.72 12.85 -4.78
C LYS A 88 8.26 12.38 -4.79
N PHE A 89 7.53 12.57 -5.89
CA PHE A 89 6.19 11.98 -6.01
C PHE A 89 6.25 10.45 -6.04
N ILE A 90 7.21 9.88 -6.77
CA ILE A 90 7.39 8.42 -6.83
C ILE A 90 7.74 7.83 -5.47
N GLU A 91 8.58 8.51 -4.68
CA GLU A 91 8.92 8.13 -3.30
C GLU A 91 7.69 8.06 -2.38
N ILE A 92 6.61 8.79 -2.68
CA ILE A 92 5.32 8.68 -1.97
C ILE A 92 4.59 7.39 -2.37
N TYR A 93 4.63 7.05 -3.65
CA TYR A 93 3.88 5.91 -4.21
C TYR A 93 4.54 4.56 -3.92
N GLU A 94 5.87 4.51 -3.86
CA GLU A 94 6.65 3.27 -3.69
C GLU A 94 6.24 2.47 -2.44
N PRO A 95 6.16 3.05 -1.22
CA PRO A 95 5.75 2.31 -0.03
C PRO A 95 4.35 1.70 -0.15
N ILE A 96 3.43 2.41 -0.82
CA ILE A 96 2.05 2.00 -1.09
C ILE A 96 2.05 0.82 -2.06
N HIS A 97 2.74 0.95 -3.20
CA HIS A 97 2.87 -0.11 -4.19
C HIS A 97 3.45 -1.38 -3.57
N ASP A 98 4.51 -1.26 -2.78
CA ASP A 98 5.14 -2.39 -2.10
C ASP A 98 4.18 -3.09 -1.14
N LEU A 99 3.45 -2.32 -0.33
CA LEU A 99 2.47 -2.86 0.61
C LEU A 99 1.35 -3.60 -0.12
N LEU A 100 0.72 -2.94 -1.10
CA LEU A 100 -0.36 -3.54 -1.90
C LEU A 100 0.12 -4.77 -2.67
N SER A 101 1.37 -4.79 -3.14
CA SER A 101 1.94 -5.95 -3.85
C SER A 101 2.03 -7.18 -2.96
N ILE A 102 2.47 -7.00 -1.71
CA ILE A 102 2.52 -8.07 -0.71
C ILE A 102 1.10 -8.58 -0.45
N GLU A 103 0.15 -7.68 -0.20
CA GLU A 103 -1.22 -8.05 0.13
C GLU A 103 -1.96 -8.71 -1.02
N ARG A 104 -1.71 -8.30 -2.27
CA ARG A 104 -2.27 -8.94 -3.46
C ARG A 104 -1.76 -10.37 -3.61
N SER A 105 -0.46 -10.59 -3.35
CA SER A 105 0.14 -11.92 -3.35
C SER A 105 -0.45 -12.79 -2.23
N ALA A 106 -0.53 -12.24 -1.01
CA ALA A 106 -1.12 -12.90 0.15
C ALA A 106 -2.60 -13.28 -0.07
N SER A 107 -3.38 -12.37 -0.64
CA SER A 107 -4.83 -12.55 -0.87
C SER A 107 -5.13 -13.54 -1.99
N SER A 108 -4.17 -13.75 -2.90
CA SER A 108 -4.29 -14.77 -3.96
C SER A 108 -4.09 -16.19 -3.41
N HIS A 109 -3.36 -16.33 -2.30
CA HIS A 109 -3.03 -17.61 -1.68
C HIS A 109 -3.08 -17.55 -0.13
N PRO A 110 -4.21 -17.14 0.49
CA PRO A 110 -4.29 -16.99 1.94
C PRO A 110 -4.06 -18.31 2.69
N GLU A 111 -4.34 -19.45 2.05
CA GLU A 111 -4.09 -20.79 2.57
C GLU A 111 -2.59 -21.12 2.74
N LYS A 112 -1.70 -20.44 1.99
CA LYS A 112 -0.25 -20.64 2.09
C LYS A 112 0.37 -19.88 3.27
N ILE A 113 -0.38 -18.94 3.87
CA ILE A 113 0.05 -18.17 5.04
C ILE A 113 -0.12 -19.05 6.28
N THR A 114 0.83 -19.97 6.46
CA THR A 114 0.87 -20.88 7.62
C THR A 114 1.70 -20.29 8.75
N LYS A 115 1.49 -20.78 9.98
CA LYS A 115 2.28 -20.36 11.14
C LYS A 115 3.79 -20.56 10.92
N LYS A 116 4.17 -21.73 10.38
CA LYS A 116 5.56 -22.04 10.03
C LYS A 116 6.15 -21.03 9.04
N TYR A 117 5.41 -20.71 7.97
CA TYR A 117 5.84 -19.72 6.99
C TYR A 117 6.07 -18.34 7.65
N VAL A 118 5.13 -17.91 8.50
CA VAL A 118 5.26 -16.64 9.24
C VAL A 118 6.48 -16.64 10.16
N ASP A 119 6.72 -17.73 10.90
CA ASP A 119 7.88 -17.87 11.79
C ASP A 119 9.21 -17.75 11.03
N GLU A 120 9.29 -18.36 9.84
CA GLU A 120 10.46 -18.23 8.95
C GLU A 120 10.68 -16.80 8.46
N GLN A 121 9.61 -16.07 8.12
CA GLN A 121 9.73 -14.66 7.71
C GLN A 121 10.12 -13.74 8.88
N ILE A 122 9.57 -13.97 10.08
CA ILE A 122 9.98 -13.26 11.30
C ILE A 122 11.47 -13.48 11.57
N ALA A 123 11.97 -14.71 11.46
CA ALA A 123 13.38 -15.03 11.68
C ALA A 123 14.32 -14.34 10.66
N ARG A 124 13.83 -14.06 9.46
CA ARG A 124 14.54 -13.31 8.40
C ARG A 124 14.42 -11.79 8.54
N GLY A 125 13.70 -11.29 9.55
CA GLY A 125 13.48 -9.86 9.75
C GLY A 125 12.50 -9.22 8.76
N LYS A 126 11.70 -10.02 8.03
CA LYS A 126 10.72 -9.53 7.06
C LYS A 126 9.42 -9.09 7.72
N TYR A 127 9.52 -8.11 8.63
CA TYR A 127 8.40 -7.72 9.48
C TYR A 127 7.26 -7.05 8.71
N LYS A 128 7.57 -6.26 7.67
CA LYS A 128 6.56 -5.64 6.79
C LYS A 128 5.70 -6.72 6.13
N ASP A 129 6.35 -7.70 5.49
CA ASP A 129 5.69 -8.83 4.82
C ASP A 129 4.79 -9.58 5.81
N VAL A 130 5.31 -9.90 7.00
CA VAL A 130 4.56 -10.62 8.04
C VAL A 130 3.32 -9.84 8.50
N ILE A 131 3.42 -8.53 8.69
CA ILE A 131 2.28 -7.70 9.11
C ILE A 131 1.18 -7.75 8.05
N CYS A 132 1.52 -7.60 6.76
CA CYS A 132 0.58 -7.71 5.65
C CYS A 132 -0.03 -9.12 5.55
N ASP A 133 0.80 -10.16 5.62
CA ASP A 133 0.37 -11.57 5.55
C ASP A 133 -0.61 -11.90 6.69
N LEU A 134 -0.30 -11.52 7.93
CA LEU A 134 -1.18 -11.72 9.08
C LEU A 134 -2.49 -10.95 8.95
N PHE A 135 -2.45 -9.73 8.42
CA PHE A 135 -3.64 -8.91 8.21
C PHE A 135 -4.58 -9.54 7.17
N VAL A 136 -4.03 -10.03 6.05
CA VAL A 136 -4.79 -10.73 5.01
C VAL A 136 -5.37 -12.04 5.52
N LYS A 137 -4.54 -12.88 6.17
CA LYS A 137 -4.98 -14.17 6.76
C LYS A 137 -6.11 -13.97 7.77
N LEU A 138 -5.98 -12.99 8.65
CA LEU A 138 -7.02 -12.65 9.63
C LEU A 138 -8.34 -12.29 8.96
N GLN A 139 -8.31 -11.41 7.97
CA GLN A 139 -9.52 -11.01 7.27
C GLN A 139 -10.17 -12.18 6.54
N TYR A 140 -9.36 -13.01 5.86
CA TYR A 140 -9.83 -14.20 5.16
C TYR A 140 -10.52 -15.17 6.13
N ASP A 141 -9.85 -15.51 7.24
CA ASP A 141 -10.38 -16.46 8.22
C ASP A 141 -11.63 -15.93 8.93
N LEU A 142 -11.66 -14.64 9.29
CA LEU A 142 -12.84 -14.02 9.91
C LEU A 142 -14.02 -13.94 8.93
N ARG A 143 -13.80 -13.60 7.66
CA ARG A 143 -14.88 -13.58 6.65
C ARG A 143 -15.51 -14.95 6.49
N ASP A 144 -14.68 -15.98 6.39
CA ASP A 144 -15.12 -17.38 6.28
C ASP A 144 -15.91 -17.82 7.53
N MET A 145 -15.37 -17.59 8.73
CA MET A 145 -16.04 -17.98 9.99
C MET A 145 -17.32 -17.20 10.27
N LEU A 146 -17.39 -15.93 9.89
CA LEU A 146 -18.53 -15.07 10.14
C LEU A 146 -19.60 -15.16 9.05
N ASN A 147 -19.29 -15.77 7.90
CA ASN A 147 -20.04 -15.69 6.65
C ASN A 147 -20.36 -14.23 6.28
N ALA A 148 -19.34 -13.37 6.40
CA ALA A 148 -19.47 -11.93 6.20
C ALA A 148 -19.46 -11.57 4.70
N GLU A 149 -20.10 -10.45 4.35
CA GLU A 149 -20.07 -9.95 2.98
C GLU A 149 -18.64 -9.61 2.53
N PRO A 150 -18.29 -9.79 1.24
CA PRO A 150 -16.93 -9.56 0.75
C PRO A 150 -16.36 -8.18 1.08
N MET A 151 -17.20 -7.14 1.04
CA MET A 151 -16.82 -5.74 1.29
C MET A 151 -16.84 -5.33 2.77
N THR A 152 -17.08 -6.27 3.68
CA THR A 152 -17.04 -6.00 5.12
C THR A 152 -15.65 -5.52 5.51
N SER A 153 -15.59 -4.38 6.22
CA SER A 153 -14.33 -3.77 6.63
C SER A 153 -13.59 -4.62 7.68
N ALA A 154 -12.27 -4.52 7.73
CA ALA A 154 -11.48 -5.20 8.75
C ALA A 154 -11.83 -4.74 10.18
N HIS A 155 -12.32 -3.51 10.35
CA HIS A 155 -12.81 -3.04 11.65
C HIS A 155 -14.09 -3.78 12.06
N ASP A 156 -15.06 -3.87 11.14
CA ASP A 156 -16.35 -4.50 11.41
C ASP A 156 -16.20 -6.02 11.62
N LEU A 157 -15.29 -6.67 10.89
CA LEU A 157 -14.95 -8.08 11.12
C LEU A 157 -14.47 -8.34 12.54
N LEU A 158 -13.64 -7.45 13.10
CA LEU A 158 -13.13 -7.58 14.47
C LEU A 158 -14.24 -7.40 15.51
N VAL A 159 -15.10 -6.40 15.32
CA VAL A 159 -16.25 -6.14 16.20
C VAL A 159 -17.20 -7.35 16.18
N MET A 160 -17.56 -7.83 15.00
CA MET A 160 -18.42 -9.02 14.86
C MET A 160 -17.81 -10.27 15.49
N ALA A 161 -16.49 -10.48 15.34
CA ALA A 161 -15.80 -11.63 15.93
C ALA A 161 -15.82 -11.58 17.46
N LYS A 162 -15.68 -10.40 18.05
CA LYS A 162 -15.81 -10.18 19.50
C LYS A 162 -17.25 -10.43 19.97
N ASP A 163 -18.24 -9.88 19.27
CA ASP A 163 -19.66 -10.03 19.63
C ASP A 163 -20.13 -11.48 19.57
N LYS A 164 -19.58 -12.29 18.65
CA LYS A 164 -19.82 -13.74 18.58
C LYS A 164 -18.94 -14.57 19.53
N GLY A 165 -18.08 -13.95 20.34
CA GLY A 165 -17.19 -14.63 21.27
C GLY A 165 -16.05 -15.42 20.63
N ILE A 166 -15.73 -15.17 19.35
CA ILE A 166 -14.57 -15.74 18.66
C ILE A 166 -13.27 -15.11 19.21
N LEU A 167 -13.34 -13.82 19.52
CA LEU A 167 -12.24 -13.06 20.13
C LEU A 167 -12.65 -12.57 21.52
N ASP A 168 -11.71 -12.61 22.46
CA ASP A 168 -11.83 -11.83 23.69
C ASP A 168 -11.42 -10.35 23.46
N GLY A 169 -11.74 -9.47 24.42
CA GLY A 169 -11.44 -8.04 24.30
C GLY A 169 -9.94 -7.71 24.22
N LYS A 170 -9.05 -8.57 24.74
CA LYS A 170 -7.59 -8.38 24.62
C LYS A 170 -7.12 -8.74 23.21
N GLN A 171 -7.64 -9.83 22.66
CA GLN A 171 -7.36 -10.27 21.29
C GLN A 171 -7.86 -9.24 20.28
N GLU A 172 -9.11 -8.78 20.40
CA GLU A 172 -9.66 -7.71 19.57
C GLU A 172 -8.78 -6.44 19.61
N SER A 173 -8.39 -5.99 20.81
CA SER A 173 -7.53 -4.82 20.97
C SER A 173 -6.16 -5.01 20.30
N ALA A 174 -5.55 -6.19 20.43
CA ALA A 174 -4.29 -6.50 19.78
C ALA A 174 -4.41 -6.50 18.26
N LEU A 175 -5.48 -7.07 17.71
CA LEU A 175 -5.72 -7.10 16.25
C LEU A 175 -6.11 -5.73 15.68
N HIS A 176 -6.76 -4.86 16.46
CA HIS A 176 -6.91 -3.45 16.08
C HIS A 176 -5.55 -2.76 15.96
N LYS A 177 -4.59 -3.05 16.85
CA LYS A 177 -3.22 -2.51 16.71
C LYS A 177 -2.51 -3.07 15.48
N LEU A 178 -2.71 -4.35 15.13
CA LEU A 178 -2.21 -4.91 13.87
C LEU A 178 -2.77 -4.13 12.67
N ARG A 179 -4.08 -3.90 12.62
CA ARG A 179 -4.73 -3.10 11.56
C ARG A 179 -4.14 -1.69 11.47
N MET A 180 -4.01 -1.01 12.60
CA MET A 180 -3.45 0.34 12.63
C MET A 180 -1.98 0.36 12.21
N CYS A 181 -1.21 -0.67 12.57
CA CYS A 181 0.18 -0.82 12.16
C CYS A 181 0.30 -1.02 10.65
N ARG A 182 -0.52 -1.91 10.07
CA ARG A 182 -0.62 -2.09 8.61
C ARG A 182 -0.97 -0.78 7.92
N ASN A 183 -1.97 -0.04 8.42
CA ASN A 183 -2.34 1.25 7.84
C ASN A 183 -1.19 2.26 7.96
N GLY A 184 -0.46 2.28 9.08
CA GLY A 184 0.74 3.08 9.25
C GLY A 184 1.77 2.85 8.14
N LEU A 185 2.01 1.59 7.75
CA LEU A 185 2.96 1.24 6.69
C LEU A 185 2.59 1.81 5.31
N GLN A 186 1.32 2.16 5.09
CA GLN A 186 0.83 2.84 3.88
C GLN A 186 1.05 4.36 3.93
N HIS A 187 1.19 4.94 5.13
CA HIS A 187 1.32 6.38 5.37
C HIS A 187 2.71 6.76 5.86
N PRO A 188 3.71 6.91 4.97
CA PRO A 188 5.05 7.34 5.37
C PRO A 188 5.05 8.71 6.08
N GLU A 189 4.03 9.54 5.85
CA GLU A 189 3.84 10.87 6.45
C GLU A 189 3.36 10.82 7.92
N LYS A 190 2.76 9.71 8.35
CA LYS A 190 2.20 9.56 9.70
C LYS A 190 3.21 8.92 10.65
N SER A 191 3.11 9.25 11.94
CA SER A 191 3.87 8.58 12.99
C SER A 191 3.59 7.07 12.98
N GLN A 192 4.62 6.28 12.72
CA GLN A 192 4.52 4.83 12.67
C GLN A 192 4.27 4.28 14.07
N ILE A 193 3.33 3.33 14.19
CA ILE A 193 3.18 2.55 15.41
C ILE A 193 4.46 1.75 15.59
N ARG A 194 5.17 1.99 16.70
CA ARG A 194 6.34 1.18 17.03
C ARG A 194 5.90 -0.25 17.33
N PHE A 195 6.49 -1.20 16.63
CA PHE A 195 6.33 -2.62 16.89
C PHE A 195 7.69 -3.26 17.12
N TYR A 196 7.70 -4.31 17.93
CA TYR A 196 8.85 -5.16 18.17
C TYR A 196 8.52 -6.59 17.74
N LYS A 197 9.53 -7.42 17.57
CA LYS A 197 9.38 -8.82 17.16
C LYS A 197 8.34 -9.54 18.03
N GLU A 198 8.39 -9.34 19.34
CA GLU A 198 7.47 -9.94 20.32
C GLU A 198 6.01 -9.53 20.08
N THR A 199 5.78 -8.31 19.59
CA THR A 199 4.43 -7.83 19.24
C THR A 199 3.88 -8.58 18.02
N ILE A 200 4.73 -8.78 17.01
CA ILE A 200 4.36 -9.52 15.79
C ILE A 200 4.09 -10.99 16.13
N GLU A 201 4.90 -11.57 17.01
CA GLU A 201 4.73 -12.93 17.52
C GLU A 201 3.39 -13.12 18.24
N ILE A 202 2.98 -12.14 19.08
CA ILE A 202 1.65 -12.11 19.71
C ILE A 202 0.54 -12.05 18.64
N TRP A 203 0.66 -11.17 17.65
CA TRP A 203 -0.33 -11.07 16.58
C TRP A 203 -0.46 -12.37 15.80
N ARG A 204 0.66 -13.00 15.42
CA ARG A 204 0.69 -14.32 14.79
C ARG A 204 -0.09 -15.32 15.64
N ASP A 205 0.23 -15.44 16.94
CA ASP A 205 -0.41 -16.44 17.78
C ASP A 205 -1.92 -16.22 17.93
N ILE A 206 -2.37 -14.96 17.96
CA ILE A 206 -3.80 -14.63 17.97
C ILE A 206 -4.44 -15.02 16.62
N VAL A 207 -3.88 -14.58 15.49
CA VAL A 207 -4.44 -14.83 14.14
C VAL A 207 -4.62 -16.34 13.90
N PHE A 208 -3.60 -17.16 14.17
CA PHE A 208 -3.70 -18.60 13.99
C PHE A 208 -4.59 -19.30 15.04
N SER A 209 -4.89 -18.65 16.16
CA SER A 209 -5.84 -19.18 17.14
C SER A 209 -7.31 -19.04 16.71
N VAL A 210 -7.63 -18.10 15.81
CA VAL A 210 -9.01 -17.78 15.38
C VAL A 210 -9.70 -19.00 14.78
N LYS A 211 -9.06 -19.72 13.85
CA LYS A 211 -9.59 -20.97 13.28
C LYS A 211 -9.25 -22.22 14.08
N GLY A 212 -8.61 -22.08 15.24
CA GLY A 212 -8.13 -23.24 16.00
C GLY A 212 -6.99 -23.98 15.29
N GLU A 213 -6.22 -23.32 14.41
CA GLU A 213 -4.96 -23.82 13.84
C GLU A 213 -3.87 -23.81 14.95
N ARG A 214 -4.11 -24.60 16.01
CA ARG A 214 -3.15 -24.82 17.10
C ARG A 214 -2.47 -26.16 16.85
N LYS A 215 -1.20 -26.04 16.43
CA LYS A 215 -0.13 -27.05 16.28
C LYS A 215 0.10 -27.53 14.86
#